data_AF-A0A8K0IXL2-F1
#
_entry.id   AF-A0A8K0IXL2-F1
#
_cell.length_a   1.000
_cell.length_b   1.000
_cell.length_c   1.000
_cell.angle_alpha   90.00
_cell.angle_beta   90.00
_cell.angle_gamma   90.00
#
_symmetry.space_group_name_H-M   'P 1'
#
loop_
_entity.id
_entity.type
_entity.pdbx_description
1 polymer ?
#
loop_
_entity_poly.entity_id
_entity_poly.type
_entity_poly.pdbx_seq_one_letter_code
_entity_poly.pdbx_strand_id
1 'polypeptide(L)' 'MHGRSLEAFEVFYFMRSKGIWPNDVTFKGILRACAHEGLVEFGLKYFNMTREQFKLMPKVEYFGCMVNLRGRSRGS' A
#
# COMPACT_ATOMS: atom_id res chain seq x y z
N MET A 1 -8.90 -5.13 15.61
CA MET A 1 -8.00 -3.96 15.78
C MET A 1 -7.92 -3.26 14.43
N HIS A 2 -8.84 -2.33 14.14
CA HIS A 2 -9.04 -1.71 12.82
C HIS A 2 -8.54 -0.25 12.81
N GLY A 3 -7.23 -0.03 12.95
CA GLY A 3 -6.68 1.34 13.10
C GLY A 3 -5.37 1.63 12.35
N ARG A 4 -4.55 0.60 12.06
CA ARG A 4 -3.21 0.82 11.48
C ARG A 4 -3.24 1.22 10.00
N SER A 5 -4.35 0.94 9.31
CA SER A 5 -4.52 1.30 7.91
C SER A 5 -4.60 2.80 7.73
N LEU A 6 -5.35 3.50 8.59
CA LEU A 6 -5.46 4.96 8.55
C LEU A 6 -4.12 5.64 8.83
N GLU A 7 -3.36 5.17 9.84
CA GLU A 7 -2.04 5.73 10.16
C GLU A 7 -1.06 5.67 8.98
N ALA A 8 -1.06 4.57 8.22
CA ALA A 8 -0.18 4.44 7.05
C ALA A 8 -0.52 5.45 5.94
N PHE A 9 -1.82 5.73 5.74
CA PHE A 9 -2.26 6.77 4.79
C PHE A 9 -1.96 8.17 5.32
N GLU A 10 -2.22 8.44 6.60
CA GLU A 10 -1.94 9.74 7.23
C GLU A 10 -0.47 10.11 7.15
N VAL A 11 0.43 9.16 7.43
CA VAL A 11 1.89 9.36 7.28
C VAL A 11 2.24 9.67 5.83
N PHE A 12 1.66 8.96 4.86
CA PHE A 12 1.88 9.25 3.44
C PHE A 12 1.44 10.66 3.04
N TYR A 13 0.24 11.08 3.46
CA TYR A 13 -0.27 12.42 3.17
C TYR A 13 0.55 13.50 3.87
N PHE A 14 0.98 13.26 5.12
CA PHE A 14 1.85 14.16 5.86
C PHE A 14 3.22 14.31 5.19
N MET A 15 3.85 13.22 4.74
CA MET A 15 5.11 13.29 4.00
C MET A 15 4.95 14.16 2.75
N ARG A 16 3.88 13.94 1.96
CA ARG A 16 3.60 14.76 0.77
C ARG A 16 3.35 16.23 1.09
N SER A 17 2.61 16.54 2.16
CA SER A 17 2.34 17.94 2.54
C SER A 17 3.59 18.69 3.01
N LYS A 18 4.58 17.95 3.53
CA LYS A 18 5.88 18.49 3.92
C LYS A 18 6.92 18.49 2.78
N GLY A 19 6.56 18.04 1.58
CA GLY A 19 7.50 17.90 0.46
C GLY A 19 8.53 16.78 0.68
N ILE A 20 8.31 15.91 1.66
CA ILE A 20 9.14 14.74 1.92
C ILE A 20 8.72 13.64 0.97
N TRP A 21 9.67 13.03 0.27
CA TRP A 21 9.39 11.97 -0.69
C TRP A 21 9.13 10.63 0.01
N PRO A 22 7.95 10.01 -0.15
CA PRO A 22 7.71 8.64 0.28
C PRO A 22 8.77 7.67 -0.25
N ASN A 23 9.21 6.74 0.60
CA ASN A 23 10.20 5.71 0.25
C ASN A 23 9.57 4.31 0.24
N ASP A 24 10.37 3.28 -0.03
CA ASP A 24 9.89 1.89 -0.09
C ASP A 24 9.25 1.42 1.23
N VAL A 25 9.72 1.91 2.38
CA VAL A 25 9.16 1.57 3.68
C VAL A 25 7.74 2.14 3.82
N THR A 26 7.50 3.35 3.37
CA THR A 26 6.16 3.98 3.37
C THR A 26 5.18 3.14 2.56
N PHE A 27 5.55 2.75 1.33
CA PHE A 27 4.67 1.97 0.47
C PHE A 27 4.45 0.54 0.97
N LYS A 28 5.45 -0.08 1.62
CA LYS A 28 5.25 -1.37 2.33
C LYS A 28 4.19 -1.28 3.41
N GLY A 29 4.22 -0.21 4.21
CA GLY A 29 3.21 0.04 5.24
C GLY A 29 1.80 0.13 4.65
N ILE A 30 1.63 0.94 3.60
CA ILE A 30 0.35 1.13 2.91
C ILE A 30 -0.16 -0.19 2.30
N LEU A 31 0.69 -0.92 1.57
CA LEU A 31 0.28 -2.15 0.90
C LEU A 31 -0.07 -3.27 1.89
N ARG A 32 0.64 -3.35 3.02
CA ARG A 32 0.32 -4.29 4.10
C ARG A 32 -0.98 -3.93 4.80
N ALA A 33 -1.24 -2.65 5.03
CA ALA A 33 -2.52 -2.15 5.53
C ALA A 33 -3.67 -2.50 4.57
N CYS A 34 -3.51 -2.23 3.27
CA CYS A 34 -4.51 -2.60 2.27
C CYS A 34 -4.76 -4.12 2.27
N ALA A 35 -3.72 -4.94 2.33
CA ALA A 35 -3.83 -6.40 2.38
C ALA A 35 -4.55 -6.92 3.62
N HIS A 36 -4.34 -6.28 4.77
CA HIS A 36 -5.02 -6.63 6.03
C HIS A 36 -6.52 -6.27 5.99
N GLU A 37 -6.84 -5.07 5.50
CA GLU A 37 -8.22 -4.55 5.46
C GLU A 37 -9.00 -5.00 4.22
N GLY A 38 -8.39 -5.74 3.30
CA GLY A 38 -9.04 -6.16 2.05
C GLY A 38 -9.28 -5.02 1.04
N LEU A 39 -8.56 -3.90 1.17
CA LEU A 39 -8.70 -2.73 0.31
C LEU A 39 -7.95 -2.92 -1.02
N VAL A 40 -8.49 -3.79 -1.89
CA VAL A 40 -7.84 -4.22 -3.15
C VAL A 40 -7.58 -3.04 -4.09
N GLU A 41 -8.57 -2.17 -4.31
CA GLU A 41 -8.44 -1.04 -5.23
C GLU A 41 -7.39 -0.03 -4.77
N PHE A 42 -7.36 0.27 -3.47
CA PHE A 42 -6.34 1.15 -2.90
C PHE A 42 -4.96 0.50 -2.98
N GLY A 43 -4.83 -0.78 -2.64
CA GLY A 43 -3.57 -1.52 -2.79
C GLY A 43 -3.02 -1.44 -4.21
N LEU A 44 -3.86 -1.66 -5.22
CA LEU A 44 -3.47 -1.56 -6.63
C LEU A 44 -3.06 -0.13 -7.02
N LYS A 45 -3.81 0.88 -6.59
CA LYS A 45 -3.50 2.30 -6.85
C LYS A 45 -2.12 2.67 -6.33
N TYR A 46 -1.80 2.34 -5.07
CA TYR A 46 -0.51 2.65 -4.48
C TYR A 46 0.63 1.82 -5.06
N PHE A 47 0.36 0.56 -5.42
CA PHE A 47 1.33 -0.27 -6.14
C PHE A 47 1.70 0.32 -7.49
N ASN A 48 0.73 0.75 -8.30
CA ASN A 48 1.03 1.40 -9.59
C ASN A 48 1.77 2.72 -9.39
N MET A 49 1.38 3.51 -8.39
CA MET A 49 2.05 4.76 -8.03
C MET A 49 3.55 4.54 -7.70
N THR A 50 3.93 3.44 -7.03
CA THR A 50 5.35 3.14 -6.78
C THR A 50 6.17 2.97 -8.04
N ARG A 51 5.59 2.36 -9.08
CA ARG A 51 6.25 2.13 -10.37
C ARG A 51 6.33 3.41 -11.21
N GLU A 52 5.20 4.11 -11.33
CA GLU A 52 5.04 5.21 -12.28
C GLU A 52 5.59 6.53 -11.73
N GLN A 53 5.33 6.85 -10.47
CA GLN A 53 5.69 8.15 -9.89
C GLN A 53 7.00 8.10 -9.11
N PHE A 54 7.25 6.99 -8.40
CA PHE A 54 8.39 6.89 -7.50
C PHE A 54 9.57 6.12 -8.14
N LYS A 55 9.38 5.52 -9.32
CA LYS A 55 10.33 4.62 -10.00
C LYS A 55 10.94 3.56 -9.05
N LEU A 56 10.19 3.20 -8.01
CA LEU A 56 10.59 2.17 -7.05
C LEU A 56 10.26 0.83 -7.68
N MET A 57 11.26 -0.05 -7.78
CA MET A 57 11.04 -1.40 -8.26
C MET A 57 10.23 -2.17 -7.21
N PRO A 58 9.03 -2.66 -7.54
CA PRO A 58 8.24 -3.43 -6.60
C PRO A 58 8.98 -4.75 -6.34
N LYS A 59 9.57 -4.85 -5.14
CA LYS A 59 10.16 -6.09 -4.60
C LYS A 59 9.11 -7.19 -4.49
N VAL A 60 9.57 -8.45 -4.56
CA VAL A 60 8.74 -9.67 -4.49
C VAL A 60 7.75 -9.66 -3.31
N GLU A 61 8.12 -9.03 -2.19
CA GLU A 61 7.27 -8.86 -1.00
C GLU A 61 5.94 -8.13 -1.28
N TYR A 62 5.90 -7.20 -2.23
CA TYR A 62 4.67 -6.49 -2.61
C TYR A 62 3.70 -7.37 -3.40
N PHE A 63 4.23 -8.30 -4.22
CA PHE A 63 3.42 -9.26 -4.96
C PHE A 63 2.70 -10.22 -4.02
N GLY A 64 3.35 -10.62 -2.91
CA GLY A 64 2.70 -11.42 -1.86
C GLY A 64 1.48 -10.72 -1.24
N CYS A 65 1.58 -9.42 -0.96
CA CYS A 65 0.44 -8.61 -0.49
C CYS A 65 -0.67 -8.52 -1.52
N MET A 66 -0.32 -8.40 -2.81
CA MET A 66 -1.26 -8.24 -3.92
C MET A 66 -1.98 -9.54 -4.31
N VAL A 67 -1.31 -10.69 -4.16
CA VAL A 67 -1.93 -12.03 -4.30
C VAL A 67 -2.90 -12.28 -3.14
N ASN A 68 -2.55 -11.89 -1.92
CA ASN A 68 -3.41 -12.06 -0.75
C ASN A 68 -4.68 -11.17 -0.81
N LEU A 69 -4.57 -9.97 -1.41
CA LEU A 69 -5.70 -9.10 -1.74
C LEU A 69 -6.71 -9.76 -2.70
N ARG A 70 -6.25 -10.55 -3.66
CA ARG A 70 -7.11 -11.24 -4.64
C ARG A 70 -7.64 -12.59 -4.17
N GLY A 71 -7.05 -13.18 -3.13
CA GLY A 71 -7.47 -14.48 -2.58
C GLY A 71 -8.75 -14.42 -1.72
N ARG A 72 -9.10 -13.25 -1.17
CA ARG A 72 -10.28 -13.08 -0.29
C ARG A 72 -11.59 -12.73 -1.01
N SER A 73 -11.57 -12.55 -2.33
CA SER A 73 -12.77 -12.22 -3.12
C SER A 73 -13.57 -13.44 -3.62
N ARG A 74 -13.30 -14.64 -3.10
CA ARG A 74 -14.14 -15.83 -3.31
C ARG A 74 -14.39 -16.53 -1.98
N GLY A 75 -15.49 -16.19 -1.33
CA GLY A 75 -15.92 -16.79 -0.08
C GLY A 75 -17.07 -16.02 0.57
N SER A 76 -18.11 -15.69 -0.20
CA SER A 76 -19.43 -15.27 0.28
C SER A 76 -20.47 -15.75 -0.71
#